data_AF-T0T9Z2-F1
#
_entry.id   AF-T0T9Z2-F1
#
_cell.length_a   1.000
_cell.length_b   1.000
_cell.length_c   1.000
_cell.angle_alpha   90.00
_cell.angle_beta   90.00
_cell.angle_gamma   90.00
#
_symmetry.space_group_name_H-M   'P 1'
#
loop_
_entity.id
_entity.type
_entity.pdbx_description
1 polymer ?
#
loop_
_entity_poly.entity_id
_entity_poly.type
_entity_poly.pdbx_seq_one_letter_code
_entity_poly.pdbx_strand_id
1 'polypeptide(L)'
;MVLQEKFPTEKVGFVSSQTEDRLELVEKFRKNEITILVSTTILERGVTFPCVDVFVVLANHKLYTKSALVQISGRVGRAAERPTGELLFLHDGATKSMQQAIKEIKEMNKKGGF
;
A
#
# COMPACT_ATOMS: atom_id res chain seq x y z
N MET A 1 8.39 9.52 -17.19
CA MET A 1 7.41 9.17 -16.13
C MET A 1 8.00 9.58 -14.79
N VAL A 2 7.30 10.43 -14.02
CA VAL A 2 7.85 11.14 -12.85
C VAL A 2 8.54 10.22 -11.84
N LEU A 3 7.97 9.05 -11.53
CA LEU A 3 8.60 8.13 -10.57
C LEU A 3 9.92 7.54 -11.08
N GLN A 4 10.00 7.11 -12.35
CA GLN A 4 11.25 6.59 -12.91
C GLN A 4 12.31 7.69 -13.04
N GLU A 5 11.90 8.92 -13.33
CA GLU A 5 12.81 10.08 -13.38
C GLU A 5 13.36 10.44 -12.00
N LYS A 6 12.53 10.35 -10.95
CA LYS A 6 12.93 10.65 -9.57
C LYS A 6 13.68 9.49 -8.90
N PHE A 7 13.41 8.27 -9.32
CA PHE A 7 13.99 7.03 -8.79
C PHE A 7 14.59 6.17 -9.91
N PRO A 8 15.69 6.62 -10.55
CA PRO A 8 16.23 5.98 -11.75
C PRO A 8 16.79 4.58 -11.50
N THR A 9 17.17 4.26 -10.26
CA THR A 9 17.67 2.94 -9.85
C THR A 9 16.56 1.95 -9.52
N GLU A 10 15.33 2.44 -9.32
CA GLU A 10 14.19 1.62 -8.96
C GLU A 10 13.49 1.09 -10.20
N LYS A 11 12.88 -0.10 -10.07
CA LYS A 11 12.09 -0.72 -11.13
C LYS A 11 10.63 -0.50 -10.80
N VAL A 12 9.96 0.32 -11.61
CA VAL A 12 8.57 0.75 -11.37
C VAL A 12 7.61 -0.05 -12.25
N GLY A 13 6.63 -0.72 -11.62
CA GLY A 13 5.54 -1.44 -12.27
C GLY A 13 4.18 -0.77 -12.07
N PHE A 14 3.23 -1.05 -12.98
CA PHE A 14 1.87 -0.50 -12.95
C PHE A 14 0.83 -1.60 -13.08
N VAL A 15 -0.12 -1.61 -12.16
CA VAL A 15 -1.23 -2.58 -12.17
C VAL A 15 -2.57 -1.87 -12.02
N SER A 16 -3.55 -2.30 -12.80
CA SER A 16 -4.94 -1.88 -12.66
C SER A 16 -5.88 -3.04 -13.02
N SER A 17 -7.18 -2.81 -12.97
CA SER A 17 -8.17 -3.77 -13.48
C SER A 17 -8.09 -4.01 -14.99
N GLN A 18 -7.40 -3.14 -15.74
CA GLN A 18 -7.26 -3.24 -17.19
C GLN A 18 -5.91 -3.84 -17.62
N THR A 19 -5.02 -4.14 -16.67
CA THR A 19 -3.72 -4.72 -16.96
C THR A 19 -3.87 -6.22 -17.23
N GLU A 20 -3.60 -6.64 -18.47
CA GLU A 20 -3.71 -8.05 -18.89
C GLU A 20 -2.69 -8.93 -18.14
N ASP A 21 -1.42 -8.51 -18.09
CA ASP A 21 -0.32 -9.27 -17.46
C ASP A 21 -0.18 -9.02 -15.96
N ARG A 22 -1.30 -8.74 -15.27
CA ARG A 22 -1.29 -8.36 -13.84
C ARG A 22 -0.58 -9.38 -12.95
N LEU A 23 -0.82 -10.67 -13.17
CA LEU A 23 -0.24 -11.74 -12.34
C LEU A 23 1.28 -11.77 -12.46
N GLU A 24 1.83 -11.56 -13.66
CA GLU A 24 3.26 -11.53 -13.87
C GLU A 24 3.93 -10.35 -13.14
N LEU A 25 3.35 -9.14 -13.25
CA LEU A 25 3.87 -7.95 -12.57
C LEU A 25 3.81 -8.09 -11.04
N VAL A 26 2.73 -8.69 -10.52
CA VAL A 26 2.58 -8.99 -9.09
C VAL A 26 3.64 -9.98 -8.62
N GLU A 27 3.92 -11.03 -9.39
CA GLU A 27 4.96 -12.01 -9.06
C GLU A 27 6.37 -11.39 -9.15
N LYS A 28 6.64 -10.54 -10.14
CA LYS A 28 7.90 -9.78 -10.22
C LYS A 28 8.08 -8.87 -9.00
N PHE A 29 7.03 -8.18 -8.56
CA PHE A 29 7.07 -7.37 -7.34
C PHE A 29 7.32 -8.23 -6.09
N ARG A 30 6.66 -9.39 -5.99
CA ARG A 30 6.88 -10.35 -4.90
C ARG A 30 8.32 -10.87 -4.83
N LYS A 31 8.98 -11.05 -5.99
CA LYS A 31 10.38 -11.46 -6.11
C LYS A 31 11.38 -10.31 -5.97
N ASN A 32 10.92 -9.10 -5.66
CA ASN A 32 11.73 -7.88 -5.60
C ASN A 32 12.43 -7.54 -6.95
N GLU A 33 11.90 -8.06 -8.06
CA GLU A 33 12.32 -7.69 -9.42
C GLU A 33 11.69 -6.36 -9.86
N ILE A 34 10.54 -6.01 -9.29
CA ILE A 34 9.97 -4.67 -9.28
C ILE A 34 10.08 -4.19 -7.83
N THR A 35 10.50 -2.95 -7.64
CA THR A 35 10.74 -2.38 -6.30
C THR A 35 9.69 -1.32 -5.93
N ILE A 36 9.03 -0.74 -6.93
CA ILE A 36 7.87 0.15 -6.73
C ILE A 36 6.72 -0.36 -7.59
N LEU A 37 5.58 -0.69 -6.96
CA LEU A 37 4.37 -1.07 -7.66
C LEU A 37 3.29 0.00 -7.46
N VAL A 38 2.92 0.68 -8.54
CA VAL A 38 1.79 1.61 -8.54
C VAL A 38 0.54 0.83 -8.94
N SER A 39 -0.46 0.80 -8.07
CA SER A 39 -1.73 0.13 -8.35
C SER A 39 -2.92 1.01 -8.02
N THR A 40 -4.07 0.70 -8.64
CA THR A 40 -5.36 1.15 -8.10
C THR A 40 -5.70 0.39 -6.82
N THR A 41 -6.89 0.61 -6.25
CA THR A 41 -7.35 -0.04 -5.01
C THR A 41 -7.36 -1.59 -5.05
N ILE A 42 -7.06 -2.18 -6.20
CA ILE A 42 -6.98 -3.62 -6.41
C ILE A 42 -5.55 -4.08 -6.13
N LEU A 43 -5.34 -4.61 -4.93
CA LEU A 43 -4.40 -5.71 -4.73
C LEU A 43 -5.28 -6.91 -4.39
N GLU A 44 -5.33 -7.89 -5.28
CA GLU A 44 -6.28 -9.00 -5.21
C GLU A 44 -6.23 -9.73 -3.86
N ARG A 45 -7.37 -10.32 -3.47
CA ARG A 45 -7.38 -11.30 -2.38
C ARG A 45 -6.41 -12.42 -2.72
N GLY A 46 -5.61 -12.86 -1.74
CA GLY A 46 -4.66 -13.96 -1.91
C GLY A 46 -3.22 -13.56 -2.20
N VAL A 47 -2.92 -12.27 -2.41
CA VAL A 47 -1.53 -11.80 -2.58
C VAL A 47 -1.03 -11.15 -1.29
N THR A 48 0.06 -11.68 -0.75
CA THR A 48 0.79 -11.11 0.38
C THR A 48 2.14 -10.66 -0.12
N PHE A 49 2.43 -9.38 0.00
CA PHE A 49 3.74 -8.82 -0.31
C PHE A 49 4.57 -8.82 0.98
N PRO A 50 5.69 -9.54 1.02
CA PRO A 50 6.58 -9.45 2.16
C PRO A 50 7.17 -8.04 2.19
N CYS A 51 7.31 -7.47 3.39
CA CYS A 51 8.20 -6.33 3.61
C CYS A 51 7.90 -5.09 2.75
N VAL A 52 6.65 -4.63 2.64
CA VAL A 52 6.30 -3.41 1.88
C VAL A 52 5.92 -2.24 2.78
N ASP A 53 6.31 -1.04 2.33
CA ASP A 53 5.77 0.23 2.79
C ASP A 53 4.63 0.66 1.87
N VAL A 54 3.65 1.40 2.39
CA VAL A 54 2.43 1.74 1.64
C VAL A 54 2.16 3.24 1.67
N PHE A 55 1.96 3.79 0.47
CA PHE A 55 1.63 5.19 0.25
C PHE A 55 0.28 5.27 -0.46
N VAL A 56 -0.73 5.83 0.21
CA VAL A 56 -2.05 6.06 -0.38
C VAL A 56 -2.11 7.48 -0.89
N VAL A 57 -2.10 7.63 -2.21
CA VAL A 57 -2.18 8.93 -2.89
C VAL A 57 -3.64 9.37 -2.97
N LEU A 58 -3.91 10.66 -2.73
CA LEU A 58 -5.26 11.24 -2.68
C LEU A 58 -6.19 10.53 -1.68
N ALA A 59 -5.66 10.22 -0.48
CA ALA A 59 -6.38 9.50 0.57
C ALA A 59 -7.64 10.24 1.09
N ASN A 60 -7.82 11.52 0.75
CA ASN A 60 -9.02 12.29 1.01
C ASN A 60 -10.18 11.99 0.05
N HIS A 61 -9.94 11.26 -1.03
CA HIS A 61 -10.99 10.93 -2.00
C HIS A 61 -12.09 10.07 -1.34
N LYS A 62 -13.36 10.34 -1.68
CA LYS A 62 -14.56 9.71 -1.07
C LYS A 62 -14.62 8.17 -1.16
N LEU A 63 -13.85 7.56 -2.07
CA LEU A 63 -13.73 6.11 -2.19
C LEU A 63 -12.93 5.48 -1.05
N TYR A 64 -12.03 6.24 -0.41
CA TYR A 64 -11.22 5.79 0.71
C TYR A 64 -11.99 5.94 2.03
N THR A 65 -12.91 5.00 2.25
CA THR A 65 -13.57 4.86 3.54
C THR A 65 -12.58 4.42 4.62
N LYS A 66 -12.98 4.55 5.90
CA LYS A 66 -12.19 4.06 7.04
C LYS A 66 -11.77 2.60 6.84
N SER A 67 -12.71 1.73 6.47
CA SER A 67 -12.44 0.29 6.30
C SER A 67 -11.50 0.03 5.13
N ALA A 68 -11.64 0.75 4.01
CA ALA A 68 -10.72 0.63 2.89
C ALA A 68 -9.29 1.01 3.27
N LEU A 69 -9.12 2.13 3.98
CA LEU A 69 -7.81 2.57 4.46
C LEU A 69 -7.19 1.57 5.43
N VAL A 70 -7.96 1.04 6.38
CA VAL A 70 -7.48 -0.01 7.32
C VAL A 70 -7.06 -1.28 6.56
N GLN A 71 -7.83 -1.72 5.56
CA GLN A 71 -7.50 -2.90 4.75
C GLN A 71 -6.23 -2.71 3.93
N ILE A 72 -6.04 -1.54 3.32
CA ILE A 72 -4.82 -1.17 2.60
C ILE A 72 -3.63 -1.16 3.56
N SER A 73 -3.79 -0.50 4.71
CA SER A 73 -2.76 -0.39 5.76
C SER A 73 -2.34 -1.73 6.31
N GLY A 74 -3.28 -2.68 6.37
CA GLY A 74 -3.01 -4.04 6.78
C GLY A 74 -2.05 -4.80 5.86
N ARG A 75 -1.52 -4.21 4.78
CA ARG A 75 -0.46 -4.80 3.94
C ARG A 75 0.95 -4.46 4.42
N VAL A 76 1.09 -3.46 5.28
CA VAL A 76 2.36 -3.06 5.89
C VAL A 76 2.70 -3.98 7.06
N GLY A 77 3.98 -4.30 7.26
CA GLY A 77 4.45 -5.00 8.45
C GLY A 77 3.94 -6.44 8.63
N ARG A 78 3.49 -7.11 7.56
CA ARG A 78 2.96 -8.49 7.64
C ARG A 78 4.03 -9.57 7.75
N ALA A 79 5.26 -9.27 7.32
CA ALA A 79 6.34 -10.24 7.32
C ALA A 79 6.92 -10.37 8.72
N ALA A 80 7.13 -11.58 9.22
CA ALA A 80 7.76 -11.79 10.53
C ALA A 80 9.19 -11.23 10.55
N GLU A 81 9.87 -11.26 9.39
CA GLU A 81 11.22 -10.75 9.21
C GLU A 81 11.28 -9.21 9.21
N ARG A 82 10.16 -8.54 8.86
CA ARG A 82 10.01 -7.08 8.89
C ARG A 82 8.61 -6.71 9.39
N PRO A 83 8.38 -6.72 10.72
CA PRO A 83 7.06 -6.51 11.29
C PRO A 83 6.63 -5.03 11.32
N THR A 84 7.54 -4.12 10.94
CA THR A 84 7.30 -2.67 10.88
C THR A 84 7.40 -2.16 9.44
N GLY A 85 6.81 -1.00 9.17
CA GLY A 85 6.96 -0.32 7.88
C GLY A 85 6.28 1.03 7.88
N GLU A 86 6.52 1.79 6.82
CA GLU A 86 5.97 3.12 6.62
C GLU A 86 4.56 3.02 6.02
N LEU A 87 3.65 3.83 6.56
CA LEU A 87 2.29 4.00 6.05
C LEU A 87 1.98 5.49 5.96
N LEU A 88 1.78 5.98 4.74
CA LEU A 88 1.46 7.39 4.51
C LEU A 88 0.14 7.54 3.76
N PHE A 89 -0.73 8.38 4.30
CA PHE A 89 -1.91 8.87 3.62
C PHE A 89 -1.60 10.27 3.08
N LEU A 90 -1.32 10.37 1.78
CA LEU A 90 -1.06 11.64 1.12
C LEU A 90 -2.39 12.25 0.68
N HIS A 91 -2.67 13.47 1.09
CA HIS A 91 -3.99 14.07 0.93
C HIS A 91 -3.91 15.59 0.75
N ASP A 92 -4.95 16.16 0.17
CA ASP A 92 -5.21 17.60 0.16
C ASP A 92 -6.44 17.90 1.05
N GLY A 93 -6.19 18.02 2.36
CA GLY A 93 -7.23 18.08 3.40
C GLY A 93 -7.52 16.74 4.10
N ALA A 94 -7.37 16.70 5.41
CA ALA A 94 -7.60 15.49 6.20
C ALA A 94 -9.10 15.18 6.33
N THR A 95 -9.47 13.89 6.26
CA THR A 95 -10.86 13.45 6.41
C THR A 95 -11.11 12.71 7.73
N LYS A 96 -12.37 12.66 8.18
CA LYS A 96 -12.76 11.86 9.35
C LYS A 96 -12.42 10.38 9.16
N SER A 97 -12.55 9.84 7.95
CA SER A 97 -12.23 8.44 7.64
C SER A 97 -10.74 8.14 7.86
N MET A 98 -9.86 9.06 7.48
CA MET A 98 -8.42 8.93 7.72
C MET A 98 -8.08 8.96 9.21
N GLN A 99 -8.63 9.91 9.95
CA GLN A 99 -8.40 10.03 11.40
C GLN A 99 -8.87 8.78 12.15
N GLN A 100 -10.06 8.27 11.80
CA GLN A 100 -10.58 7.04 12.37
C GLN A 100 -9.74 5.82 12.01
N ALA A 101 -9.27 5.72 10.76
CA ALA A 101 -8.40 4.62 10.33
C ALA A 101 -7.07 4.64 11.09
N ILE A 102 -6.41 5.79 11.20
CA ILE A 102 -5.16 5.95 11.97
C ILE A 102 -5.37 5.54 13.43
N LYS A 103 -6.47 5.98 14.06
CA LYS A 103 -6.79 5.60 15.44
C LYS A 103 -6.93 4.08 15.58
N GLU A 104 -7.70 3.44 14.70
CA GLU A 104 -7.94 2.00 14.72
C GLU A 104 -6.65 1.20 14.48
N ILE A 105 -5.81 1.63 13.53
CA ILE A 105 -4.51 1.00 13.26
C ILE A 105 -3.60 1.09 14.49
N LYS A 106 -3.50 2.26 15.14
CA LYS A 106 -2.71 2.42 16.36
C LYS A 106 -3.22 1.55 17.52
N GLU A 107 -4.53 1.43 17.68
CA GLU A 107 -5.14 0.55 18.68
C GLU A 107 -4.84 -0.93 18.39
N MET A 108 -4.89 -1.35 17.13
CA MET A 108 -4.53 -2.72 16.73
C MET A 108 -3.04 -3.01 16.95
N ASN A 109 -2.16 -2.08 16.59
CA ASN A 109 -0.71 -2.20 16.81
C ASN A 109 -0.39 -2.36 18.30
N LYS A 110 -1.01 -1.53 19.16
CA LYS A 110 -0.86 -1.63 20.62
C LYS A 110 -1.30 -3.00 21.16
N LYS A 111 -2.41 -3.56 20.65
CA LYS A 111 -2.88 -4.91 21.01
C LYS A 111 -1.93 -6.00 20.51
N GLY A 112 -1.27 -5.77 19.37
CA GLY A 112 -0.27 -6.65 18.78
C GLY A 112 1.13 -6.57 19.40
N GLY A 113 1.35 -5.66 20.36
CA GLY A 113 2.64 -5.49 21.04
C GLY A 113 3.63 -4.56 20.34
N PHE A 114 3.14 -3.67 19.47
CA PHE A 114 3.92 -2.63 18.78
C PHE A 114 3.64 -1.23 19.33
#